data_AF-A0A9E6DJR4-F1
#
_entry.id   AF-A0A9E6DJR4-F1
#
_cell.length_a   1.000
_cell.length_b   1.000
_cell.length_c   1.000
_cell.angle_alpha   90.00
_cell.angle_beta   90.00
_cell.angle_gamma   90.00
#
_symmetry.space_group_name_H-M   'P 1'
#
loop_
_entity.id
_entity.type
_entity.pdbx_description
1 polymer ?
#
loop_
_entity_poly.entity_id
_entity_poly.type
_entity_poly.pdbx_seq_one_letter_code
_entity_poly.pdbx_strand_id
1 'polypeptide(L)'
;MRYATSGGKRLRGFLVLESAALFDVPASQAVHAACAIETLHAYSLVHDDLPAMDDDDLRRGQPTVHVKWDEATGILVGDALQTLAFEILAKHETHADAEVRIGLMSSLAKASGAEGMVLGQALDIEAESAGRPLSLDEITHLQAGKT
;
A
#
# COMPACT_ATOMS: atom_id res chain seq x y z
N MET A 1 -1.46 -13.27 -4.75
CA MET A 1 -2.40 -12.11 -4.78
C MET A 1 -3.61 -12.31 -3.88
N ARG A 2 -4.62 -13.15 -4.23
CA ARG A 2 -5.86 -13.31 -3.44
C ARG A 2 -5.64 -13.57 -1.94
N TYR A 3 -4.64 -14.39 -1.62
CA TYR A 3 -4.26 -14.68 -0.24
C TYR A 3 -3.79 -13.44 0.52
N ALA A 4 -2.83 -12.70 -0.04
CA ALA A 4 -2.30 -11.46 0.55
C ALA A 4 -3.36 -10.37 0.72
N THR A 5 -4.32 -10.32 -0.20
CA THR A 5 -5.42 -9.35 -0.14
C THR A 5 -6.57 -9.78 0.77
N SER A 6 -6.44 -10.88 1.53
CA SER A 6 -7.49 -11.34 2.45
C SER A 6 -7.28 -10.84 3.88
N GLY A 7 -8.37 -10.64 4.63
CA GLY A 7 -8.32 -10.16 6.02
C GLY A 7 -8.05 -8.66 6.18
N GLY A 8 -7.59 -8.24 7.36
CA GLY A 8 -7.30 -6.83 7.67
C GLY A 8 -8.50 -5.98 8.05
N LYS A 9 -8.23 -4.86 8.71
CA LYS A 9 -9.27 -3.93 9.22
C LYS A 9 -9.77 -2.94 8.17
N ARG A 10 -9.13 -2.92 6.99
CA ARG A 10 -9.48 -2.04 5.86
C ARG A 10 -9.50 -0.56 6.20
N LEU A 11 -8.57 -0.11 7.05
CA LEU A 11 -8.55 1.27 7.52
C LEU A 11 -8.41 2.26 6.36
N ARG A 12 -7.54 1.98 5.38
CA ARG A 12 -7.31 2.88 4.24
C ARG A 12 -8.54 2.90 3.32
N GLY A 13 -9.11 1.72 3.05
CA GLY A 13 -10.37 1.62 2.30
C GLY A 13 -11.53 2.34 2.99
N PHE A 14 -11.66 2.20 4.30
CA PHE A 14 -12.66 2.91 5.12
C PHE A 14 -12.49 4.42 5.01
N LEU A 15 -11.27 4.95 5.18
CA LEU A 15 -11.01 6.39 5.06
C LEU A 15 -11.40 6.93 3.68
N VAL A 16 -11.18 6.17 2.60
CA VAL A 16 -11.62 6.57 1.26
C VAL A 16 -13.14 6.64 1.18
N LEU A 17 -13.84 5.60 1.66
CA LEU A 17 -15.30 5.54 1.61
C LEU A 17 -15.95 6.68 2.42
N GLU A 18 -15.48 6.92 3.64
CA GLU A 18 -16.02 7.98 4.49
C GLU A 18 -15.70 9.37 3.96
N SER A 19 -14.49 9.57 3.41
CA SER A 19 -14.14 10.85 2.79
C SER A 19 -14.99 11.13 1.55
N ALA A 20 -15.26 10.10 0.74
CA ALA A 20 -16.12 10.20 -0.43
C ALA A 20 -17.58 10.50 -0.05
N ALA A 21 -18.07 9.90 1.04
CA ALA A 21 -19.43 10.12 1.56
C ALA A 21 -19.68 11.57 1.99
N LEU A 22 -18.66 12.29 2.48
CA LEU A 22 -18.77 13.72 2.82
C LEU A 22 -19.12 14.62 1.62
N PHE A 23 -18.88 14.12 0.40
CA PHE A 23 -19.12 14.83 -0.86
C PHE A 23 -20.18 14.15 -1.73
N ASP A 24 -21.03 13.30 -1.14
CA ASP A 24 -22.11 12.58 -1.82
C ASP A 24 -21.64 11.69 -2.99
N VAL A 25 -20.38 11.25 -3.00
CA VAL A 25 -19.88 10.30 -4.00
C VAL A 25 -20.46 8.91 -3.70
N PRO A 26 -21.12 8.23 -4.67
CA PRO A 26 -21.73 6.93 -4.43
C PRO A 26 -20.71 5.89 -3.95
N ALA A 27 -21.07 5.12 -2.92
CA ALA A 27 -20.20 4.05 -2.40
C ALA A 27 -19.82 3.02 -3.47
N SER A 28 -20.74 2.72 -4.39
CA SER A 28 -20.50 1.83 -5.54
C SER A 28 -19.40 2.32 -6.48
N GLN A 29 -19.10 3.62 -6.45
CA GLN A 29 -18.03 4.24 -7.22
C GLN A 29 -16.76 4.36 -6.37
N ALA A 30 -16.88 4.88 -5.14
CA ALA A 30 -15.76 5.06 -4.21
C ALA A 30 -15.07 3.74 -3.83
N VAL A 31 -15.79 2.62 -3.85
CA VAL A 31 -15.24 1.28 -3.57
C VAL A 31 -14.07 0.91 -4.49
N HIS A 32 -14.04 1.43 -5.72
CA HIS A 32 -12.92 1.19 -6.63
C HIS A 32 -11.62 1.85 -6.13
N ALA A 33 -11.69 3.12 -5.71
CA ALA A 33 -10.56 3.82 -5.11
C ALA A 33 -10.15 3.19 -3.77
N ALA A 34 -11.12 2.77 -2.95
CA ALA A 34 -10.86 2.06 -1.70
C ALA A 34 -10.14 0.71 -1.94
N CYS A 35 -10.56 -0.05 -2.96
CA CYS A 35 -9.89 -1.27 -3.36
C CYS A 35 -8.48 -1.00 -3.88
N ALA A 36 -8.27 0.07 -4.66
CA ALA A 36 -6.96 0.42 -5.18
C ALA A 36 -5.95 0.70 -4.05
N ILE A 37 -6.31 1.53 -3.06
CA ILE A 37 -5.41 1.84 -1.95
C ILE A 37 -5.16 0.63 -1.04
N GLU A 38 -6.15 -0.25 -0.85
CA GLU A 38 -5.96 -1.50 -0.09
C GLU A 38 -5.12 -2.53 -0.87
N THR A 39 -5.21 -2.53 -2.20
CA THR A 39 -4.35 -3.36 -3.07
C THR A 39 -2.92 -2.87 -3.01
N LEU A 40 -2.73 -1.53 -3.04
CA LEU A 40 -1.43 -0.91 -2.87
C LEU A 40 -0.83 -1.29 -1.50
N HIS A 41 -1.61 -1.11 -0.43
CA HIS A 41 -1.17 -1.49 0.91
C HIS A 41 -0.86 -2.98 1.05
N ALA A 42 -1.65 -3.86 0.41
CA ALA A 42 -1.38 -5.29 0.45
C ALA A 42 -0.05 -5.64 -0.22
N TYR A 43 0.35 -4.94 -1.30
CA TYR A 43 1.67 -5.15 -1.90
C TYR A 43 2.77 -4.79 -0.90
N SER A 44 2.64 -3.63 -0.23
CA SER A 44 3.72 -3.12 0.61
C SER A 44 4.02 -4.10 1.74
N LEU A 45 2.98 -4.71 2.32
CA LEU A 45 3.12 -5.74 3.34
C LEU A 45 3.75 -7.02 2.82
N VAL A 46 3.40 -7.45 1.60
CA VAL A 46 4.00 -8.66 0.99
C VAL A 46 5.49 -8.51 0.78
N HIS A 47 5.94 -7.31 0.39
CA HIS A 47 7.36 -7.01 0.22
C HIS A 47 8.06 -6.78 1.56
N ASP A 48 7.45 -6.07 2.52
CA ASP A 48 7.98 -5.93 3.90
C ASP A 48 8.23 -7.29 4.54
N ASP A 49 7.34 -8.27 4.30
CA ASP A 49 7.46 -9.60 4.87
C ASP A 49 8.66 -10.41 4.34
N LEU A 50 9.36 -9.98 3.27
CA LEU A 50 10.44 -10.78 2.67
C LEU A 50 11.68 -10.90 3.59
N PRO A 51 12.49 -11.96 3.45
CA PRO A 51 13.72 -12.13 4.25
C PRO A 51 14.75 -11.00 4.11
N ALA A 52 14.71 -10.27 3.01
CA ALA A 52 15.57 -9.11 2.77
C ALA A 52 15.06 -7.81 3.44
N MET A 53 13.90 -7.87 4.09
CA MET A 53 13.18 -6.77 4.72
C MET A 53 12.94 -7.14 6.20
N ASP A 54 11.70 -7.28 6.66
CA ASP A 54 11.38 -7.58 8.07
C ASP A 54 11.56 -9.08 8.43
N ASP A 55 11.70 -9.98 7.43
CA ASP A 55 11.82 -11.44 7.62
C ASP A 55 10.68 -12.03 8.48
N ASP A 56 9.46 -11.52 8.28
CA ASP A 56 8.28 -11.93 9.02
C ASP A 56 7.76 -13.30 8.54
N ASP A 57 7.75 -14.30 9.41
CA ASP A 57 7.16 -15.62 9.11
C ASP A 57 5.62 -15.59 9.10
N LEU A 58 5.03 -14.71 9.92
CA LEU A 58 3.60 -14.67 10.21
C LEU A 58 3.03 -13.25 10.14
N ARG A 59 1.93 -13.10 9.42
CA ARG A 59 1.09 -11.89 9.42
C ARG A 59 -0.31 -12.21 9.89
N ARG A 60 -0.72 -11.60 11.01
CA ARG A 60 -2.05 -11.80 11.64
C ARG A 60 -2.34 -13.29 11.95
N GLY A 61 -1.31 -14.00 12.42
CA GLY A 61 -1.41 -15.44 12.74
C GLY A 61 -1.55 -16.35 11.53
N GLN A 62 -1.20 -15.88 10.32
CA GLN A 62 -1.17 -16.65 9.09
C GLN A 62 0.24 -16.58 8.47
N PRO A 63 0.74 -17.64 7.81
CA PRO A 63 2.00 -17.59 7.08
C PRO A 63 2.06 -16.42 6.10
N THR A 64 3.19 -15.73 6.03
CA THR A 64 3.41 -14.71 4.99
C THR A 64 3.51 -15.35 3.61
N VAL A 65 3.45 -14.53 2.55
CA VAL A 65 3.40 -15.07 1.17
C VAL A 65 4.64 -15.88 0.84
N HIS A 66 5.82 -15.42 1.26
CA HIS A 66 7.07 -16.08 0.95
C HIS A 66 7.22 -17.40 1.74
N VAL A 67 6.76 -17.45 3.00
CA VAL A 67 6.73 -18.70 3.79
C VAL A 67 5.77 -19.72 3.20
N LYS A 68 4.60 -19.28 2.75
CA LYS A 68 3.58 -20.20 2.24
C LYS A 68 3.89 -20.75 0.84
N TRP A 69 4.61 -19.99 0.02
CA TRP A 69 4.98 -20.38 -1.34
C TRP A 69 6.50 -20.34 -1.50
N ASP A 70 7.04 -19.17 -1.86
CA ASP A 70 8.47 -18.90 -1.99
C ASP A 70 8.70 -17.39 -2.15
N GLU A 71 9.95 -16.94 -2.01
CA GLU A 71 10.34 -15.53 -2.15
C GLU A 71 10.03 -14.97 -3.54
N ALA A 72 10.27 -15.75 -4.60
CA ALA A 72 10.01 -15.33 -5.98
C ALA A 72 8.52 -15.01 -6.20
N THR A 73 7.63 -15.83 -5.64
CA THR A 73 6.19 -15.60 -5.62
C THR A 73 5.84 -14.39 -4.76
N GLY A 74 6.50 -14.19 -3.62
CA GLY A 74 6.36 -12.99 -2.80
C GLY A 74 6.61 -11.71 -3.60
N ILE A 75 7.77 -11.65 -4.29
CA ILE A 75 8.15 -10.54 -5.16
C ILE A 75 7.09 -10.30 -6.24
N LEU A 76 6.79 -11.32 -7.04
CA LEU A 76 5.84 -11.20 -8.16
C LEU A 76 4.42 -10.87 -7.72
N VAL A 77 3.99 -11.31 -6.53
CA VAL A 77 2.70 -10.94 -5.98
C VAL A 77 2.66 -9.46 -5.60
N GLY A 78 3.71 -8.92 -4.99
CA GLY A 78 3.78 -7.49 -4.71
C GLY A 78 3.78 -6.65 -5.99
N ASP A 79 4.61 -7.02 -6.97
CA ASP A 79 4.69 -6.31 -8.27
C ASP A 79 3.32 -6.26 -8.97
N ALA A 80 2.62 -7.39 -9.00
CA ALA A 80 1.30 -7.49 -9.62
C ALA A 80 0.24 -6.70 -8.84
N LEU A 81 0.30 -6.66 -7.50
CA LEU A 81 -0.65 -5.90 -6.68
C LEU A 81 -0.43 -4.39 -6.82
N GLN A 82 0.81 -3.91 -6.81
CA GLN A 82 1.11 -2.51 -7.10
C GLN A 82 0.55 -2.09 -8.46
N THR A 83 0.80 -2.90 -9.49
CA THR A 83 0.31 -2.66 -10.85
C THR A 83 -1.22 -2.66 -10.92
N LEU A 84 -1.86 -3.62 -10.26
CA LEU A 84 -3.32 -3.74 -10.20
C LEU A 84 -3.99 -2.53 -9.54
N ALA A 85 -3.35 -1.90 -8.55
CA ALA A 85 -3.90 -0.70 -7.93
C ALA A 85 -4.14 0.43 -8.96
N PHE A 86 -3.19 0.66 -9.86
CA PHE A 86 -3.34 1.63 -10.95
C PHE A 86 -4.34 1.18 -12.01
N GLU A 87 -4.37 -0.11 -12.34
CA GLU A 87 -5.37 -0.66 -13.26
C GLU A 87 -6.80 -0.45 -12.75
N ILE A 88 -7.03 -0.62 -11.44
CA ILE A 88 -8.33 -0.36 -10.81
C ILE A 88 -8.72 1.11 -10.99
N LEU A 89 -7.81 2.05 -10.71
CA LEU A 89 -8.10 3.48 -10.84
C LEU A 89 -8.34 3.94 -12.28
N ALA A 90 -7.72 3.28 -13.26
CA ALA A 90 -7.87 3.62 -14.67
C ALA A 90 -9.25 3.26 -15.26
N LYS A 91 -9.97 2.32 -14.64
CA LYS A 91 -11.27 1.81 -15.10
C LYS A 91 -12.35 2.88 -15.10
N HIS A 92 -13.21 2.87 -16.12
CA HIS A 92 -14.32 3.83 -16.25
C HIS A 92 -15.32 3.72 -15.08
N GLU A 93 -15.44 2.54 -14.48
CA GLU A 93 -16.25 2.27 -13.29
C GLU A 93 -15.78 3.04 -12.05
N THR A 94 -14.50 3.43 -11.98
CA THR A 94 -13.98 4.27 -10.89
C THR A 94 -14.52 5.69 -10.98
N HIS A 95 -14.58 6.26 -12.19
CA HIS A 95 -15.19 7.56 -12.44
C HIS A 95 -15.38 7.75 -13.95
N ALA A 96 -16.48 8.36 -14.41
CA ALA A 96 -16.69 8.62 -15.83
C ALA A 96 -15.70 9.66 -16.40
N ASP A 97 -15.48 10.74 -15.65
CA ASP A 97 -14.45 11.75 -15.96
C ASP A 97 -13.02 11.18 -15.84
N ALA A 98 -12.25 11.31 -16.92
CA ALA A 98 -10.87 10.85 -16.99
C ALA A 98 -9.91 11.70 -16.13
N GLU A 99 -10.18 13.01 -15.96
CA GLU A 99 -9.33 13.88 -15.16
C GLU A 99 -9.36 13.49 -13.68
N VAL A 100 -10.52 13.04 -13.19
CA VAL A 100 -10.63 12.49 -11.83
C VAL A 100 -9.79 11.22 -11.69
N ARG A 101 -9.86 10.29 -12.66
CA ARG A 101 -9.05 9.07 -12.65
C ARG A 101 -7.55 9.37 -12.70
N ILE A 102 -7.14 10.32 -13.54
CA ILE A 102 -5.74 10.78 -13.63
C ILE A 102 -5.28 11.39 -12.31
N GLY A 103 -6.11 12.24 -11.68
CA GLY A 103 -5.81 12.82 -10.37
C GLY A 103 -5.63 11.77 -9.27
N LEU A 104 -6.50 10.75 -9.24
CA LEU A 104 -6.38 9.63 -8.31
C LEU A 104 -5.09 8.81 -8.55
N MET A 105 -4.76 8.50 -9.80
CA MET A 105 -3.52 7.78 -10.12
C MET A 105 -2.27 8.61 -9.80
N SER A 106 -2.27 9.91 -10.11
CA SER A 106 -1.13 10.79 -9.83
C SER A 106 -0.90 10.94 -8.32
N SER A 107 -1.96 11.11 -7.54
CA SER A 107 -1.86 11.18 -6.07
C SER A 107 -1.39 9.86 -5.48
N LEU A 108 -1.92 8.72 -5.94
CA LEU A 108 -1.47 7.39 -5.51
C LEU A 108 0.02 7.17 -5.81
N ALA A 109 0.48 7.49 -7.03
CA ALA A 109 1.87 7.34 -7.43
C ALA A 109 2.84 8.17 -6.59
N LYS A 110 2.49 9.43 -6.28
CA LYS A 110 3.28 10.29 -5.41
C LYS A 110 3.34 9.73 -3.99
N ALA A 111 2.20 9.33 -3.44
CA ALA A 111 2.11 8.80 -2.09
C ALA A 111 2.80 7.43 -1.93
N SER A 112 2.87 6.61 -2.99
CA SER A 112 3.48 5.28 -2.92
C SER A 112 4.96 5.24 -3.31
N GLY A 113 5.42 6.18 -4.13
CA GLY A 113 6.73 6.14 -4.77
C GLY A 113 7.88 6.71 -3.93
N ALA A 114 8.89 7.21 -4.64
CA ALA A 114 10.15 7.72 -4.09
C ALA A 114 10.02 9.02 -3.25
N GLU A 115 8.84 9.62 -3.20
CA GLU A 115 8.53 10.79 -2.35
C GLU A 115 7.57 10.43 -1.20
N GLY A 116 7.18 9.15 -1.08
CA GLY A 116 6.18 8.68 -0.11
C GLY A 116 6.57 7.34 0.51
N MET A 117 5.69 6.36 0.42
CA MET A 117 5.78 5.07 1.12
C MET A 117 7.12 4.35 0.96
N VAL A 118 7.63 4.22 -0.27
CA VAL A 118 8.90 3.52 -0.51
C VAL A 118 10.10 4.31 0.05
N LEU A 119 10.07 5.65 0.02
CA LEU A 119 11.09 6.46 0.70
C LEU A 119 11.03 6.24 2.21
N GLY A 120 9.82 6.24 2.79
CA GLY A 120 9.62 5.94 4.20
C GLY A 120 10.15 4.56 4.60
N GLN A 121 9.92 3.54 3.77
CA GLN A 121 10.51 2.20 3.98
C GLN A 121 12.03 2.20 3.88
N ALA A 122 12.61 2.90 2.89
CA ALA A 122 14.06 2.99 2.73
C ALA A 122 14.72 3.67 3.95
N LEU A 123 14.12 4.74 4.45
CA LEU A 123 14.58 5.43 5.67
C LEU A 123 14.49 4.54 6.91
N ASP A 124 13.49 3.67 6.99
CA ASP A 124 13.32 2.75 8.10
C ASP A 124 14.39 1.64 8.10
N ILE A 125 14.69 1.07 6.94
CA ILE A 125 15.79 0.10 6.78
C ILE A 125 17.14 0.76 7.12
N GLU A 126 17.36 2.00 6.69
CA GLU A 126 18.56 2.76 7.05
C GLU A 126 18.63 2.99 8.56
N ALA A 127 17.49 3.29 9.20
CA ALA A 127 17.40 3.50 10.64
C ALA A 127 17.78 2.26 11.46
N GLU A 128 17.38 1.06 11.02
CA GLU A 128 17.77 -0.20 11.67
C GLU A 128 19.29 -0.42 11.64
N SER A 129 19.96 0.11 10.62
CA SER A 129 21.42 0.02 10.45
C SER A 129 22.18 1.20 11.04
N ALA A 130 21.50 2.25 11.52
CA ALA A 130 22.12 3.56 11.80
C ALA A 130 23.13 3.60 12.97
N GLY A 131 23.23 2.54 13.79
CA GLY A 131 24.17 2.46 14.92
C GLY A 131 23.96 3.52 16.03
N ARG A 132 22.95 4.38 15.88
CA ARG A 132 22.54 5.43 16.81
C ARG A 132 21.01 5.56 16.79
N PRO A 133 20.40 6.09 17.87
CA PRO A 133 19.00 6.48 17.83
C PRO A 133 18.74 7.61 16.81
N LEU A 134 17.56 7.59 16.20
CA LEU A 134 17.05 8.69 15.41
C LEU A 134 16.56 9.84 16.31
N SER A 135 16.68 11.06 15.80
CA SER A 135 16.09 12.27 16.36
C SER A 135 14.59 12.36 16.09
N LEU A 136 13.90 13.28 16.77
CA LEU A 136 12.46 13.51 16.57
C LEU A 136 12.14 13.90 15.12
N ASP A 137 12.98 14.72 14.50
CA ASP A 137 12.76 15.18 13.12
C ASP A 137 12.92 14.02 12.13
N GLU A 138 13.91 13.16 12.34
CA GLU A 138 14.16 11.96 11.52
C GLU A 138 12.99 10.97 11.60
N ILE A 139 12.51 10.65 12.81
CA ILE A 139 11.36 9.73 12.96
C ILE A 139 10.07 10.34 12.40
N THR A 140 9.91 11.67 12.49
CA THR A 140 8.74 12.36 11.95
C THR A 140 8.72 12.27 10.42
N HIS A 141 9.87 12.50 9.78
CA HIS A 141 10.00 12.40 8.33
C HIS A 141 9.77 10.96 7.83
N LEU A 142 10.37 9.98 8.52
CA LEU A 142 10.19 8.55 8.24
C LEU A 142 8.71 8.16 8.30
N GLN A 143 8.02 8.47 9.41
CA GLN A 143 6.61 8.09 9.60
C GLN A 143 5.68 8.77 8.59
N ALA A 144 5.95 10.03 8.23
CA ALA A 144 5.17 10.75 7.21
C ALA A 144 5.23 10.08 5.83
N GLY A 145 6.34 9.41 5.51
CA GLY A 145 6.46 8.60 4.31
C GLY A 145 5.85 7.20 4.48
N LYS A 146 6.24 6.47 5.54
CA LYS A 146 6.00 5.02 5.67
C LYS A 146 4.51 4.64 5.82
N THR A 147 3.66 5.49 6.40
CA THR A 147 2.30 5.07 6.84
C THR A 147 1.14 5.87 6.28
#